data_AF-A0A5B1C7P1-F1
#
_entry.id   AF-A0A5B1C7P1-F1
#
_cell.length_a   1.000
_cell.length_b   1.000
_cell.length_c   1.000
_cell.angle_alpha   90.00
_cell.angle_beta   90.00
_cell.angle_gamma   90.00
#
_symmetry.space_group_name_H-M   'P 1'
#
loop_
_entity.id
_entity.type
_entity.pdbx_description
1 polymer ?
#
loop_
_entity_poly.entity_id
_entity_poly.type
_entity_poly.pdbx_seq_one_letter_code
_entity_poly.pdbx_strand_id
1 'polypeptide(L)'
;MTKYLEHGVLAELPSELSYLIEPALRYGQNQFDDDIFSFLDSATDIQMAELATIAERVQNNDHYADVNKFLDLYPITDHSECSCLYFLFGVLDHAGLNFD
;
A
#
# COMPACT_ATOMS: atom_id res chain seq x y z
N MET A 1 9.46 -24.86 0.52
CA MET A 1 8.66 -24.54 -0.68
C MET A 1 8.17 -23.11 -0.48
N THR A 2 8.91 -22.12 -0.98
CA THR A 2 8.55 -20.70 -0.84
C THR A 2 9.07 -19.98 -2.09
N LYS A 3 8.23 -19.92 -3.12
CA LYS A 3 8.50 -19.27 -4.43
C LYS A 3 8.12 -17.78 -4.31
N TYR A 4 8.80 -17.02 -3.44
CA TYR A 4 8.48 -15.61 -3.14
C TYR A 4 9.69 -14.68 -3.36
N LEU A 5 10.44 -14.90 -4.45
CA LEU A 5 11.66 -14.14 -4.75
C LEU A 5 11.55 -13.28 -6.02
N GLU A 6 10.39 -12.68 -6.26
CA GLU A 6 10.27 -11.57 -7.21
C GLU A 6 9.27 -10.53 -6.66
N HIS A 7 9.53 -9.95 -5.48
CA HIS A 7 8.83 -8.73 -5.03
C HIS A 7 9.37 -7.47 -5.74
N GLY A 8 10.12 -7.66 -6.83
CA GLY A 8 10.78 -6.59 -7.59
C GLY A 8 11.50 -5.61 -6.67
N VAL A 9 11.28 -4.33 -6.95
CA VAL A 9 11.84 -3.22 -6.17
C VAL A 9 11.27 -3.15 -4.75
N LEU A 10 10.07 -3.66 -4.47
CA LEU A 10 9.53 -3.67 -3.10
C LEU A 10 10.35 -4.55 -2.14
N ALA A 11 11.19 -5.45 -2.64
CA ALA A 11 12.15 -6.18 -1.81
C ALA A 11 13.22 -5.27 -1.17
N GLU A 12 13.43 -4.08 -1.74
CA GLU A 12 14.36 -3.05 -1.25
C GLU A 12 13.71 -2.11 -0.21
N LEU A 13 12.43 -2.32 0.12
CA LEU A 13 11.80 -1.57 1.21
C LEU A 13 12.57 -1.79 2.52
N PRO A 14 12.77 -0.73 3.32
CA PRO A 14 13.29 -0.87 4.67
C PRO A 14 12.51 -1.92 5.47
N SER A 15 13.20 -2.63 6.36
CA SER A 15 12.64 -3.76 7.10
C SER A 15 11.36 -3.41 7.88
N GLU A 16 11.32 -2.18 8.39
CA GLU A 16 10.22 -1.55 9.12
C GLU A 16 8.99 -1.33 8.24
N LEU A 17 9.16 -1.19 6.92
CA LEU A 17 8.08 -1.00 5.92
C LEU A 17 7.68 -2.30 5.22
N SER A 18 8.40 -3.41 5.44
CA SER A 18 8.15 -4.69 4.75
C SER A 18 6.73 -5.23 4.93
N TYR A 19 6.01 -4.82 5.98
CA TYR A 19 4.61 -5.16 6.20
C TYR A 19 3.66 -4.55 5.17
N LEU A 20 4.09 -3.54 4.40
CA LEU A 20 3.31 -2.90 3.34
C LEU A 20 3.36 -3.67 2.02
N ILE A 21 4.30 -4.59 1.84
CA ILE A 21 4.49 -5.32 0.57
C ILE A 21 3.23 -6.08 0.18
N GLU A 22 2.69 -6.88 1.10
CA GLU A 22 1.55 -7.73 0.81
C GLU A 22 0.24 -6.92 0.65
N PRO A 23 -0.07 -5.94 1.52
CA PRO A 23 -1.17 -5.01 1.28
C PRO A 23 -1.05 -4.21 -0.01
N ALA A 24 0.15 -3.77 -0.38
CA ALA A 24 0.36 -3.05 -1.64
C ALA A 24 0.00 -3.93 -2.83
N LEU A 25 0.51 -5.16 -2.88
CA LEU A 25 0.21 -6.10 -3.96
C LEU A 25 -1.25 -6.55 -3.98
N ARG A 26 -1.94 -6.54 -2.84
CA ARG A 26 -3.35 -6.94 -2.73
C ARG A 26 -4.33 -5.81 -3.05
N TYR A 27 -4.20 -4.68 -2.38
CA TYR A 27 -5.17 -3.57 -2.42
C TYR A 27 -4.75 -2.45 -3.38
N GLY A 28 -3.46 -2.29 -3.65
CA GLY A 28 -2.91 -1.31 -4.59
C GLY A 28 -3.14 -1.64 -6.08
N GLN A 29 -3.86 -2.72 -6.40
CA GLN A 29 -4.27 -3.01 -7.77
C GLN A 29 -5.43 -2.11 -8.24
N ASN A 30 -6.14 -1.45 -7.31
CA ASN A 30 -7.22 -0.51 -7.62
C ASN A 30 -6.62 0.85 -7.96
N GLN A 31 -6.30 1.08 -9.25
CA GLN A 31 -5.53 2.25 -9.69
C GLN A 31 -6.39 3.46 -10.05
N PHE A 32 -7.64 3.22 -10.47
CA PHE A 32 -8.58 4.25 -10.86
C PHE A 32 -9.61 4.46 -9.76
N ASP A 33 -10.08 5.69 -9.59
CA ASP A 33 -11.09 6.05 -8.58
C ASP A 33 -12.32 5.13 -8.64
N ASP A 34 -12.81 4.81 -9.84
CA ASP A 34 -13.95 3.90 -10.04
C ASP A 34 -13.69 2.48 -9.48
N ASP A 35 -12.45 1.98 -9.61
CA ASP A 35 -12.04 0.67 -9.06
C ASP A 35 -11.94 0.74 -7.54
N ILE A 36 -11.38 1.83 -7.01
CA ILE A 36 -11.27 2.06 -5.57
C ILE A 36 -12.66 2.12 -4.94
N PHE A 37 -13.58 2.92 -5.50
CA PHE A 37 -14.95 3.00 -5.02
C PHE A 37 -15.69 1.68 -5.13
N SER A 38 -15.55 0.96 -6.26
CA SER A 38 -16.16 -0.36 -6.42
C SER A 38 -15.65 -1.39 -5.39
N PHE A 39 -14.35 -1.34 -5.08
CA PHE A 39 -13.76 -2.15 -4.04
C PHE A 39 -14.29 -1.76 -2.66
N LEU A 40 -14.28 -0.47 -2.30
CA LEU A 40 -14.71 0.00 -0.98
C LEU A 40 -16.21 -0.25 -0.74
N ASP A 41 -17.06 -0.10 -1.76
CA ASP A 41 -18.49 -0.40 -1.70
C ASP A 41 -18.78 -1.89 -1.43
N SER A 42 -17.85 -2.78 -1.82
CA SER A 42 -17.98 -4.23 -1.66
C SER A 42 -17.03 -4.82 -0.61
N ALA A 43 -16.24 -3.98 0.06
CA ALA A 43 -15.24 -4.40 1.04
C ALA A 43 -15.93 -5.01 2.26
N THR A 44 -15.40 -6.15 2.69
CA THR A 44 -15.86 -6.81 3.93
C THR A 44 -15.35 -6.07 5.16
N ASP A 45 -16.01 -6.25 6.30
CA ASP A 45 -15.56 -5.73 7.60
C ASP A 45 -14.11 -6.13 7.93
N ILE A 46 -13.70 -7.34 7.50
CA ILE A 46 -12.33 -7.84 7.68
C ILE A 46 -11.34 -7.01 6.85
N GLN A 47 -11.64 -6.74 5.58
CA GLN A 47 -10.78 -5.92 4.72
C GLN A 47 -10.70 -4.49 5.23
N MET A 48 -11.81 -3.90 5.67
CA MET A 48 -11.82 -2.56 6.26
C MET A 48 -11.01 -2.49 7.56
N ALA A 49 -11.10 -3.52 8.41
CA ALA A 49 -10.29 -3.62 9.62
C ALA A 49 -8.78 -3.79 9.31
N GLU A 50 -8.44 -4.54 8.27
CA GLU A 50 -7.05 -4.65 7.78
C GLU A 50 -6.51 -3.30 7.30
N LEU A 51 -7.26 -2.58 6.45
CA LEU A 51 -6.88 -1.23 5.98
C LEU A 51 -6.70 -0.26 7.16
N ALA A 52 -7.62 -0.26 8.12
CA ALA A 52 -7.52 0.56 9.32
C ALA A 52 -6.27 0.24 10.15
N THR A 53 -5.93 -1.05 10.31
CA THR A 53 -4.73 -1.49 11.02
C THR A 53 -3.45 -1.04 10.29
N ILE A 54 -3.44 -1.07 8.97
CA ILE A 54 -2.32 -0.58 8.16
C ILE A 54 -2.14 0.93 8.35
N ALA A 55 -3.22 1.70 8.20
CA ALA A 55 -3.20 3.16 8.35
C ALA A 55 -2.73 3.57 9.76
N GLU A 56 -3.30 2.96 10.81
CA GLU A 56 -2.89 3.20 12.20
C GLU A 56 -1.40 2.88 12.41
N ARG A 57 -0.91 1.78 11.84
CA ARG A 57 0.51 1.42 11.97
C ARG A 57 1.41 2.40 11.22
N VAL A 58 1.01 2.88 10.04
CA VAL A 58 1.78 3.90 9.31
C VAL A 58 1.84 5.18 10.14
N GLN A 59 0.70 5.66 10.63
CA GLN A 59 0.59 6.89 11.43
C GLN A 59 1.41 6.79 12.72
N ASN A 60 1.22 5.73 13.51
CA ASN A 60 1.89 5.58 14.80
C ASN A 60 3.43 5.48 14.72
N ASN A 61 3.98 5.21 13.54
CA ASN A 61 5.42 5.08 13.34
C ASN A 61 5.98 6.15 12.36
N ASP A 62 5.18 7.16 11.99
CA ASP A 62 5.56 8.21 11.03
C ASP A 62 6.09 7.66 9.68
N HIS A 63 5.63 6.46 9.29
CA HIS A 63 6.20 5.72 8.15
C HIS A 63 5.83 6.32 6.78
N TYR A 64 4.81 7.18 6.71
CA TYR A 64 4.38 7.75 5.43
C TYR A 64 5.48 8.60 4.77
N ALA A 65 6.26 9.32 5.59
CA ALA A 65 7.40 10.08 5.09
C ALA A 65 8.48 9.16 4.47
N ASP A 66 8.71 7.98 5.05
CA ASP A 66 9.70 7.03 4.53
C ASP A 66 9.21 6.29 3.29
N VAL A 67 7.91 6.02 3.19
CA VAL A 67 7.28 5.54 1.95
C VAL A 67 7.48 6.56 0.82
N ASN A 68 7.22 7.84 1.07
CA ASN A 68 7.40 8.87 0.05
C ASN A 68 8.86 8.97 -0.42
N LYS A 69 9.84 8.92 0.51
CA LYS A 69 11.27 8.86 0.13
C LYS A 69 11.59 7.64 -0.72
N PHE A 70 11.01 6.50 -0.41
CA PHE A 70 11.19 5.28 -1.20
C PHE A 70 10.64 5.44 -2.62
N LEU A 71 9.43 5.99 -2.76
CA LEU A 71 8.80 6.24 -4.07
C LEU A 71 9.52 7.33 -4.89
N ASP A 72 10.20 8.28 -4.24
CA ASP A 72 11.08 9.24 -4.91
C ASP A 72 12.34 8.57 -5.49
N LEU A 73 12.88 7.57 -4.81
CA LEU A 73 14.04 6.79 -5.28
C LEU A 73 13.67 5.79 -6.37
N TYR A 74 12.45 5.26 -6.32
CA TYR A 74 11.92 4.27 -7.24
C TYR A 74 10.58 4.73 -7.83
N PRO A 75 10.61 5.60 -8.86
CA PRO A 75 9.41 6.20 -9.43
C PRO A 75 8.40 5.16 -9.93
N ILE A 76 7.12 5.41 -9.67
CA ILE A 76 6.01 4.51 -10.05
C ILE A 76 5.87 4.33 -11.56
N THR A 77 6.40 5.25 -12.37
CA THR A 77 6.40 5.17 -13.84
C THR A 77 7.34 4.09 -14.37
N ASP A 78 8.37 3.78 -13.60
CA ASP A 78 9.47 2.88 -14.00
C ASP A 78 9.39 1.53 -13.24
N HIS A 79 8.61 1.48 -12.14
CA HIS A 79 8.47 0.33 -11.27
C HIS A 79 6.99 0.06 -10.93
N SER A 80 6.40 -0.91 -11.63
CA SER A 80 4.98 -1.28 -11.47
C SER A 80 4.60 -1.73 -10.06
N GLU A 81 5.53 -2.27 -9.28
CA GLU A 81 5.27 -2.67 -7.91
C GLU A 81 5.21 -1.45 -6.98
N CYS A 82 5.97 -0.39 -7.31
CA CYS A 82 5.90 0.87 -6.58
C CYS A 82 4.57 1.61 -6.86
N SER A 83 3.97 1.42 -8.04
CA SER A 83 2.62 1.94 -8.29
C SER A 83 1.59 1.26 -7.38
N CYS A 84 1.69 -0.05 -7.16
CA CYS A 84 0.85 -0.74 -6.17
C CYS A 84 1.01 -0.17 -4.75
N LEU A 85 2.25 0.12 -4.34
CA LEU A 85 2.48 0.76 -3.04
C LEU A 85 1.82 2.15 -2.98
N TYR A 86 1.99 2.96 -4.02
CA TYR A 86 1.34 4.27 -4.12
C TYR A 86 -0.19 4.18 -4.07
N PHE A 87 -0.80 3.27 -4.84
CA PHE A 87 -2.25 3.12 -4.91
C PHE A 87 -2.85 2.51 -3.65
N LEU A 88 -2.10 1.73 -2.85
CA LEU A 88 -2.54 1.36 -1.51
C LEU A 88 -2.87 2.59 -0.67
N PHE A 89 -2.03 3.63 -0.70
CA PHE A 89 -2.29 4.87 0.04
C PHE A 89 -3.48 5.64 -0.54
N GLY A 90 -3.72 5.57 -1.86
CA GLY A 90 -4.97 6.05 -2.46
C GLY A 90 -6.20 5.34 -1.90
N VAL A 91 -6.15 4.01 -1.76
CA VAL A 91 -7.23 3.24 -1.13
C VAL A 91 -7.46 3.66 0.33
N LEU A 92 -6.41 3.88 1.12
CA LEU A 92 -6.53 4.35 2.50
C LEU A 92 -7.19 5.74 2.59
N ASP A 93 -6.78 6.66 1.72
CA ASP A 93 -7.32 8.03 1.67
C ASP A 93 -8.81 8.01 1.29
N HIS A 94 -9.18 7.29 0.23
CA HIS A 94 -10.58 7.13 -0.18
C HIS A 94 -11.44 6.38 0.85
N ALA A 95 -10.84 5.51 1.66
CA ALA A 95 -11.49 4.89 2.81
C ALA A 95 -11.69 5.85 4.00
N GLY A 96 -11.15 7.08 3.93
CA GLY A 96 -11.22 8.08 4.99
C GLY A 96 -10.33 7.75 6.18
N LEU A 97 -9.28 6.94 5.98
CA LEU A 97 -8.37 6.52 7.04
C LEU A 97 -7.18 7.48 7.11
N ASN A 98 -6.90 7.97 8.31
CA ASN A 98 -5.73 8.81 8.54
C ASN A 98 -4.46 7.96 8.67
N PHE A 99 -3.43 8.31 7.91
CA PHE A 99 -2.10 7.69 7.93
C PHE A 99 -0.95 8.70 7.96
N ASP A 100 -1.24 10.01 7.98
CA ASP A 100 -0.28 11.12 8.04
C ASP A 100 -0.24 11.85 9.40
#